data_AF-A0A2R6FZB6-F1
#
_entry.id   AF-A0A2R6FZB6-F1
#
_cell.length_a   1.000
_cell.length_b   1.000
_cell.length_c   1.000
_cell.angle_alpha   90.00
_cell.angle_beta   90.00
_cell.angle_gamma   90.00
#
_symmetry.space_group_name_H-M   'P 1'
#
loop_
_entity.id
_entity.type
_entity.pdbx_description
1 polymer ?
#
loop_
_entity_poly.entity_id
_entity_poly.type
_entity_poly.pdbx_seq_one_letter_code
_entity_poly.pdbx_strand_id
1 'polypeptide(L)'
;MPLDVEPPPPPELEPQVDAEEYDDVNVEVSDYRRDELAEFLADGAWEQAFGEWAADTSVDEPTYEVVRELGLLDRFDFFWDDFANRVGYHAPGIPEDWTELGQTVCDVLKDDYIDWDAEYEPPDDVPDFE
;
A
#
# COMPACT_ATOMS: atom_id res chain seq x y z
N MET A 1 -9.08 -9.44 -14.38
CA MET A 1 -10.56 -9.52 -14.28
C MET A 1 -10.93 -8.45 -13.27
N PRO A 2 -11.98 -7.64 -13.49
CA PRO A 2 -12.38 -6.65 -12.50
C PRO A 2 -12.67 -7.36 -11.17
N LEU A 3 -12.33 -6.69 -10.08
CA LEU A 3 -12.60 -7.15 -8.72
C LEU A 3 -14.07 -6.86 -8.39
N ASP A 4 -14.88 -7.90 -8.19
CA ASP A 4 -16.33 -7.78 -7.93
C ASP A 4 -16.60 -7.86 -6.42
N VAL A 5 -16.26 -6.78 -5.70
CA VAL A 5 -16.40 -6.70 -4.24
C VAL A 5 -17.03 -5.37 -3.82
N GLU A 6 -17.72 -5.37 -2.67
CA GLU A 6 -18.24 -4.12 -2.09
C GLU A 6 -17.08 -3.22 -1.60
N PRO A 7 -17.13 -1.91 -1.87
CA PRO A 7 -16.14 -0.97 -1.38
C PRO A 7 -16.13 -0.95 0.15
N PRO A 8 -14.95 -0.99 0.79
CA PRO A 8 -14.85 -0.85 2.24
C PRO A 8 -15.13 0.60 2.66
N PRO A 9 -15.36 0.88 3.95
CA PRO A 9 -15.42 2.25 4.43
C PRO A 9 -14.11 3.02 4.12
N PRO A 10 -14.17 4.34 3.94
CA PRO A 10 -12.97 5.16 3.79
C PRO A 10 -12.11 5.11 5.06
N PRO A 11 -10.78 5.34 4.94
CA PRO A 11 -9.91 5.43 6.10
C PRO A 11 -10.28 6.63 6.99
N GLU A 12 -10.07 6.49 8.29
CA GLU A 12 -10.18 7.59 9.25
C GLU A 12 -8.95 8.49 9.16
N LEU A 13 -9.15 9.79 8.94
CA LEU A 13 -8.05 10.76 8.87
C LEU A 13 -7.76 11.29 10.28
N GLU A 14 -6.66 10.85 10.89
CA GLU A 14 -6.26 11.37 12.19
C GLU A 14 -5.75 12.82 12.09
N PRO A 15 -6.01 13.66 13.11
CA PRO A 15 -5.43 14.99 13.18
C PRO A 15 -3.90 14.88 13.13
N GLN A 16 -3.24 15.85 12.51
CA GLN A 16 -1.80 15.86 12.35
C GLN A 16 -1.15 15.97 13.74
N VAL A 17 -0.67 14.86 14.31
CA VAL A 17 0.10 14.90 15.55
C VAL A 17 1.52 15.36 15.21
N ASP A 18 1.96 16.42 15.89
CA ASP A 18 3.30 17.02 15.87
C ASP A 18 3.70 17.88 14.65
N ALA A 19 3.00 19.01 14.45
CA ALA A 19 3.58 20.19 13.81
C ALA A 19 4.02 21.27 14.83
N GLU A 20 4.05 20.95 16.13
CA GLU A 20 4.49 21.88 17.18
C GLU A 20 6.00 22.21 17.08
N GLU A 21 6.77 21.49 16.27
CA GLU A 21 8.21 21.72 16.07
C GLU A 21 8.53 22.87 15.08
N TYR A 22 7.54 23.35 14.31
CA TYR A 22 7.74 24.42 13.32
C TYR A 22 6.81 25.61 13.58
N ASP A 23 7.39 26.69 14.11
CA ASP A 23 6.74 27.98 14.45
C ASP A 23 6.01 28.66 13.27
N ASP A 24 6.18 28.18 12.04
CA ASP A 24 5.63 28.72 10.80
C ASP A 24 4.43 27.91 10.22
N VAL A 25 4.01 26.81 10.87
CA VAL A 25 2.91 25.97 10.36
C VAL A 25 1.61 26.26 11.12
N ASN A 26 0.60 26.77 10.41
CA ASN A 26 -0.72 27.06 11.00
C ASN A 26 -1.55 25.78 11.20
N VAL A 27 -1.38 25.14 12.36
CA VAL A 27 -2.04 23.89 12.77
C VAL A 27 -3.56 23.94 12.59
N GLU A 28 -4.21 25.06 12.92
CA GLU A 28 -5.68 25.21 12.85
C GLU A 28 -6.24 25.09 11.41
N VAL A 29 -5.46 25.51 10.40
CA VAL A 29 -5.86 25.38 8.98
C VAL A 29 -5.63 23.97 8.46
N SER A 30 -4.63 23.26 9.00
CA SER A 30 -4.34 21.86 8.65
C SER A 30 -5.47 20.94 9.12
N ASP A 31 -5.93 21.13 10.37
CA ASP A 31 -7.02 20.33 10.94
C ASP A 31 -8.36 20.58 10.22
N TYR A 32 -8.74 21.84 9.96
CA TYR A 32 -9.96 22.15 9.18
C TYR A 32 -9.95 21.49 7.78
N ARG A 33 -8.80 21.50 7.12
CA ARG A 33 -8.62 20.90 5.80
C ARG A 33 -8.70 19.36 5.84
N ARG A 34 -8.38 18.73 6.97
CA ARG A 34 -8.54 17.28 7.16
C ARG A 34 -9.99 16.86 7.35
N ASP A 35 -10.73 17.59 8.18
CA ASP A 35 -12.16 17.35 8.35
C ASP A 35 -12.90 17.46 7.00
N GLU A 36 -12.52 18.43 6.17
CA GLU A 36 -13.08 18.61 4.82
C GLU A 36 -12.76 17.41 3.90
N LEU A 37 -11.53 16.88 3.93
CA LEU A 37 -11.19 15.66 3.17
C LEU A 37 -11.96 14.44 3.67
N ALA A 38 -12.07 14.28 4.99
CA ALA A 38 -12.81 13.18 5.58
C ALA A 38 -14.29 13.21 5.17
N GLU A 39 -14.90 14.41 5.14
CA GLU A 39 -16.27 14.60 4.64
C GLU A 39 -16.39 14.19 3.16
N PHE A 40 -15.47 14.63 2.28
CA PHE A 40 -15.50 14.23 0.87
C PHE A 40 -15.33 12.73 0.65
N LEU A 41 -14.44 12.09 1.42
CA LEU A 41 -14.26 10.63 1.38
C LEU A 41 -15.55 9.92 1.78
N ALA A 42 -16.23 10.39 2.83
CA ALA A 42 -17.49 9.84 3.31
C ALA A 42 -18.69 10.13 2.38
N ASP A 43 -18.71 11.25 1.67
CA ASP A 43 -19.78 11.64 0.74
C ASP A 43 -19.75 10.87 -0.59
N GLY A 44 -18.70 10.09 -0.85
CA GLY A 44 -18.64 9.14 -1.96
C GLY A 44 -17.39 9.22 -2.83
N ALA A 45 -16.46 10.12 -2.54
CA ALA A 45 -15.18 10.15 -3.28
C ALA A 45 -14.42 8.83 -3.16
N TRP A 46 -14.48 8.20 -1.98
CA TRP A 46 -13.87 6.89 -1.74
C TRP A 46 -14.56 5.78 -2.54
N GLU A 47 -15.90 5.72 -2.50
CA GLU A 47 -16.68 4.71 -3.23
C GLU A 47 -16.40 4.79 -4.74
N GLN A 48 -16.41 6.01 -5.29
CA GLN A 48 -16.10 6.25 -6.70
C GLN A 48 -14.67 5.79 -7.05
N ALA A 49 -13.67 6.25 -6.29
CA ALA A 49 -12.27 5.92 -6.56
C ALA A 49 -11.99 4.42 -6.41
N PHE A 50 -12.60 3.77 -5.41
CA PHE A 50 -12.49 2.33 -5.23
C PHE A 50 -13.12 1.57 -6.40
N GLY A 51 -14.30 1.99 -6.86
CA GLY A 51 -14.97 1.37 -8.00
C GLY A 51 -14.16 1.47 -9.30
N GLU A 52 -13.54 2.63 -9.55
CA GLU A 52 -12.63 2.81 -10.68
C GLU A 52 -11.38 1.92 -10.56
N TRP A 53 -10.77 1.84 -9.38
CA TRP A 53 -9.64 0.94 -9.14
C TRP A 53 -10.02 -0.53 -9.32
N ALA A 54 -11.15 -0.95 -8.76
CA ALA A 54 -11.62 -2.34 -8.82
C ALA A 54 -11.91 -2.79 -10.26
N ALA A 55 -12.32 -1.87 -11.15
CA ALA A 55 -12.58 -2.18 -12.55
C ALA A 55 -11.30 -2.58 -13.33
N ASP A 56 -10.16 -1.96 -13.02
CA ASP A 56 -8.91 -2.09 -13.78
C ASP A 56 -7.78 -2.79 -13.01
N THR A 57 -7.98 -3.13 -11.75
CA THR A 57 -6.97 -3.79 -10.91
C THR A 57 -6.62 -5.20 -11.40
N SER A 58 -5.37 -5.58 -11.16
CA SER A 58 -4.90 -6.97 -11.32
C SER A 58 -5.04 -7.80 -10.05
N VAL A 59 -5.48 -7.20 -8.94
CA VAL A 59 -5.67 -7.88 -7.66
C VAL A 59 -6.90 -8.80 -7.75
N ASP A 60 -6.72 -10.07 -7.42
CA ASP A 60 -7.79 -11.05 -7.30
C ASP A 60 -8.48 -11.01 -5.92
N GLU A 61 -9.67 -11.61 -5.82
CA GLU A 61 -10.47 -11.64 -4.58
C GLU A 61 -9.69 -12.24 -3.39
N PRO A 62 -8.98 -13.38 -3.50
CA PRO A 62 -8.17 -13.88 -2.39
C PRO A 62 -7.11 -12.89 -1.89
N THR A 63 -6.42 -12.21 -2.81
CA THR A 63 -5.43 -11.20 -2.44
C THR A 63 -6.08 -9.99 -1.79
N TYR A 64 -7.25 -9.58 -2.28
CA TYR A 64 -8.03 -8.50 -1.67
C TYR A 64 -8.48 -8.84 -0.24
N GLU A 65 -8.91 -10.08 0.02
CA GLU A 65 -9.26 -10.53 1.37
C GLU A 65 -8.09 -10.40 2.33
N VAL A 66 -6.86 -10.75 1.93
CA VAL A 66 -5.67 -10.55 2.75
C VAL A 66 -5.44 -9.06 3.04
N VAL A 67 -5.59 -8.19 2.04
CA VAL A 67 -5.47 -6.73 2.21
C VAL A 67 -6.51 -6.19 3.22
N ARG A 68 -7.73 -6.73 3.18
CA ARG A 68 -8.82 -6.40 4.12
C ARG A 68 -8.53 -6.91 5.53
N GLU A 69 -8.12 -8.16 5.68
CA GLU A 69 -7.77 -8.76 6.97
C GLU A 69 -6.60 -8.04 7.65
N LEU A 70 -5.62 -7.58 6.87
CA LEU A 70 -4.49 -6.79 7.35
C LEU A 70 -4.85 -5.32 7.67
N GLY A 71 -6.09 -4.89 7.39
CA GLY A 71 -6.55 -3.52 7.63
C GLY A 71 -5.74 -2.47 6.86
N LEU A 72 -5.16 -2.82 5.70
CA LEU A 72 -4.26 -1.90 5.00
C LEU A 72 -5.02 -0.70 4.44
N LEU A 73 -6.23 -0.91 3.92
CA LEU A 73 -7.03 0.18 3.33
C LEU A 73 -7.42 1.26 4.34
N ASP A 74 -7.63 0.87 5.59
CA ASP A 74 -7.94 1.78 6.70
C ASP A 74 -6.73 2.63 7.14
N ARG A 75 -5.52 2.16 6.84
CA ARG A 75 -4.26 2.83 7.20
C ARG A 75 -3.74 3.80 6.13
N PHE A 76 -4.53 4.08 5.10
CA PHE A 76 -4.23 5.18 4.20
C PHE A 76 -4.46 6.51 4.91
N ASP A 77 -3.50 7.42 4.81
CA ASP A 77 -3.68 8.80 5.26
C ASP A 77 -3.67 9.74 4.05
N PHE A 78 -4.60 10.69 4.03
CA PHE A 78 -4.74 11.71 2.99
C PHE A 78 -4.57 13.10 3.59
N PHE A 79 -3.94 14.00 2.84
CA PHE A 79 -3.68 15.36 3.31
C PHE A 79 -3.60 16.36 2.15
N TRP A 80 -3.84 17.63 2.46
CA TRP A 80 -3.59 18.71 1.52
C TRP A 80 -2.09 19.05 1.51
N ASP A 81 -1.47 18.89 0.35
CA ASP A 81 -0.10 19.32 0.08
C ASP A 81 -0.15 20.73 -0.51
N ASP A 82 0.01 21.75 0.34
CA ASP A 82 -0.02 23.16 -0.06
C ASP A 82 1.16 23.52 -0.97
N PHE A 83 2.32 22.91 -0.72
CA PHE A 83 3.52 23.13 -1.52
C PHE A 83 3.36 22.65 -2.96
N ALA A 84 2.73 21.48 -3.15
CA ALA A 84 2.46 20.91 -4.47
C ALA A 84 1.08 21.26 -5.04
N ASN A 85 0.25 21.99 -4.28
CA ASN A 85 -1.12 22.37 -4.62
C ASN A 85 -1.97 21.16 -5.10
N ARG A 86 -1.96 20.08 -4.31
CA ARG A 86 -2.67 18.82 -4.59
C ARG A 86 -3.09 18.12 -3.30
N VAL A 87 -3.91 17.08 -3.41
CA VAL A 87 -4.08 16.10 -2.32
C VAL A 87 -2.97 15.06 -2.41
N GLY A 88 -2.23 14.88 -1.31
CA GLY A 88 -1.21 13.85 -1.11
C GLY A 88 -1.77 12.67 -0.31
N TYR A 89 -1.01 11.57 -0.28
CA TYR A 89 -1.34 10.39 0.51
C TYR A 89 -0.10 9.69 1.07
N HIS A 90 -0.29 9.02 2.20
CA HIS A 90 0.63 8.02 2.74
C HIS A 90 -0.03 6.64 2.64
N ALA A 91 0.64 5.73 1.93
CA ALA A 91 0.19 4.35 1.82
C ALA A 91 0.65 3.54 3.04
N PRO A 92 -0.15 2.54 3.47
CA PRO A 92 0.25 1.62 4.53
C PRO A 92 1.49 0.82 4.13
N GLY A 93 2.40 0.61 5.08
CA GLY A 93 3.45 -0.40 4.95
C GLY A 93 2.90 -1.82 5.10
N ILE A 94 3.57 -2.80 4.49
CA ILE A 94 3.34 -4.22 4.79
C ILE A 94 3.79 -4.48 6.24
N PRO A 95 3.09 -5.32 7.04
CA PRO A 95 3.51 -5.64 8.40
C PRO A 95 4.98 -6.04 8.50
N GLU A 96 5.69 -5.52 9.50
CA GLU A 96 7.13 -5.77 9.70
C GLU A 96 7.43 -7.27 9.82
N ASP A 97 6.62 -8.02 10.59
CA ASP A 97 6.79 -9.46 10.79
C ASP A 97 6.77 -10.26 9.46
N TRP A 98 6.07 -9.78 8.44
CA TRP A 98 6.05 -10.42 7.11
C TRP A 98 7.33 -10.16 6.34
N THR A 99 7.89 -8.96 6.49
CA THR A 99 9.22 -8.63 5.95
C THR A 99 10.29 -9.47 6.64
N GLU A 100 10.20 -9.64 7.96
CA GLU A 100 11.08 -10.51 8.75
C GLU A 100 10.95 -11.99 8.36
N LEU A 101 9.73 -12.47 8.12
CA LEU A 101 9.50 -13.82 7.60
C LEU A 101 10.17 -14.00 6.23
N GLY A 102 10.00 -13.03 5.32
CA GLY A 102 10.64 -13.06 4.01
C GLY A 102 12.17 -13.13 4.11
N GLN A 103 12.76 -12.32 5.01
CA GLN A 103 14.19 -12.37 5.30
C GLN A 103 14.62 -13.73 5.85
N THR A 104 13.86 -14.27 6.81
CA THR A 104 14.12 -15.58 7.40
C THR A 104 14.10 -16.68 6.34
N VAL A 105 13.12 -16.68 5.43
CA VAL A 105 13.04 -17.64 4.33
C VAL A 105 14.25 -17.51 3.40
N CYS A 106 14.65 -16.29 3.05
CA CYS A 106 15.86 -16.05 2.25
C CYS A 106 17.12 -16.61 2.92
N ASP A 107 17.27 -16.41 4.24
CA ASP A 107 18.41 -16.92 4.99
C ASP A 107 18.42 -18.45 5.03
N VAL A 108 17.28 -19.08 5.34
CA VAL A 108 17.14 -20.55 5.30
C VAL A 108 17.44 -21.12 3.91
N LEU A 109 16.91 -20.50 2.85
CA LEU A 109 17.17 -20.95 1.48
C LEU A 109 18.66 -20.86 1.16
N LYS A 110 19.33 -19.80 1.60
CA LYS A 110 20.73 -19.56 1.34
C LYS A 110 21.65 -20.54 2.08
N ASP A 111 21.35 -20.84 3.34
CA ASP A 111 22.18 -21.71 4.17
C ASP A 111 21.93 -23.20 3.93
N ASP A 112 20.67 -23.61 3.73
CA ASP A 112 20.30 -25.02 3.79
C ASP A 112 19.84 -25.65 2.46
N TYR A 113 19.39 -24.85 1.48
CA TYR A 113 18.70 -25.38 0.29
C TYR A 113 19.36 -25.05 -1.05
N ILE A 114 20.02 -23.90 -1.17
CA ILE A 114 20.64 -23.44 -2.40
C ILE A 114 22.16 -23.55 -2.26
N ASP A 115 22.77 -24.41 -3.06
CA ASP A 115 24.21 -24.43 -3.23
C ASP A 115 24.61 -23.32 -4.22
N TRP A 116 25.07 -22.20 -3.68
CA TRP A 116 25.50 -21.04 -4.48
C TRP A 116 26.88 -21.23 -5.13
N ASP A 117 27.63 -22.25 -4.72
CA ASP A 117 28.96 -22.59 -5.25
C ASP A 117 28.87 -23.66 -6.36
N ALA A 118 27.69 -24.26 -6.55
CA ALA A 118 27.44 -25.18 -7.65
C ALA A 118 27.61 -24.48 -9.00
N GLU A 119 28.56 -24.94 -9.81
CA GLU A 119 28.70 -24.49 -11.19
C GLU A 119 27.43 -24.86 -11.98
N TYR A 120 26.82 -23.87 -12.63
CA TYR A 120 25.69 -24.11 -13.52
C TYR A 120 26.14 -24.95 -14.71
N GLU A 121 25.73 -26.23 -14.75
CA GLU A 121 25.84 -27.06 -15.94
C GLU A 121 24.58 -26.87 -16.81
N PRO A 122 24.68 -26.20 -17.97
CA PRO A 122 23.56 -26.15 -18.90
C PRO A 122 23.20 -27.57 -19.36
N PRO A 123 21.91 -27.88 -19.55
CA PRO A 123 21.50 -29.19 -20.04
C PRO A 123 22.10 -29.47 -21.42
N ASP A 124 22.56 -30.70 -21.68
CA ASP A 124 23.17 -31.09 -22.96
C ASP A 124 22.26 -30.88 -24.20
N ASP A 125 20.95 -30.78 -23.99
CA ASP A 125 19.93 -30.57 -25.02
C ASP A 125 19.54 -29.08 -25.19
N VAL A 126 20.48 -28.12 -25.04
CA VAL A 126 20.20 -26.74 -25.46
C VAL A 126 20.12 -26.74 -27.00
N PRO A 127 18.96 -26.46 -27.62
CA PRO A 127 18.89 -26.37 -29.07
C PRO A 127 19.78 -25.22 -29.55
N ASP A 128 20.67 -25.49 -30.51
CA ASP A 128 21.38 -24.45 -31.24
C ASP A 128 20.34 -23.58 -31.97
N PHE A 129 20.23 -22.33 -31.54
CA PHE A 129 19.44 -21.33 -32.24
C PHE A 129 20.29 -20.81 -33.42
N GLU A 130 20.05 -21.36 -34.63
CA GLU A 130 20.48 -20.75 -35.92
C GLU A 130 19.58 -19.58 -36.33
#